data_AF-A0A2J0LHI2-F1
#
_entry.id   AF-A0A2J0LHI2-F1
#
_cell.length_a   1.000
_cell.length_b   1.000
_cell.length_c   1.000
_cell.angle_alpha   90.00
_cell.angle_beta   90.00
_cell.angle_gamma   90.00
#
_symmetry.space_group_name_H-M   'P 1'
#
loop_
_entity.id
_entity.type
_entity.pdbx_description
1 polymer ?
#
loop_
_entity_poly.entity_id
_entity_poly.type
_entity_poly.pdbx_seq_one_letter_code
_entity_poly.pdbx_strand_id
1 'polypeptide(L)' 'RTSRISESMLRGLRIFQKDYPSAKSFFLYGGKRRYYEGNITILPIEEALLKFSDIL' A
#
# COMPACT_ATOMS: atom_id res chain seq x y z
N ARG A 1 -16.05 10.93 0.17
CA ARG A 1 -14.85 11.76 -0.11
C ARG A 1 -13.71 10.81 -0.41
N THR A 2 -13.20 10.77 -1.64
CA THR A 2 -12.05 9.92 -2.00
C THR A 2 -10.80 10.58 -1.43
N SER A 3 -10.27 10.07 -0.33
CA SER A 3 -9.00 10.53 0.23
C SER A 3 -7.91 10.27 -0.81
N ARG A 4 -7.46 11.32 -1.51
CA ARG A 4 -6.27 11.27 -2.34
C ARG A 4 -5.13 10.81 -1.44
N ILE A 5 -4.51 9.69 -1.78
CA ILE A 5 -3.29 9.22 -1.12
C ILE A 5 -2.23 10.27 -1.43
N SER A 6 -1.75 10.96 -0.40
CA SER A 6 -0.69 11.96 -0.54
C SER A 6 0.67 11.27 -0.48
N GLU A 7 1.62 11.68 -1.32
CA GLU A 7 3.00 11.16 -1.30
C GLU A 7 3.65 11.25 0.08
N SER A 8 3.25 12.22 0.90
CA SER A 8 3.70 12.36 2.29
C SER A 8 3.38 11.14 3.16
N MET A 9 2.25 10.45 2.94
CA MET A 9 1.92 9.19 3.64
C MET A 9 2.82 8.04 3.18
N LEU A 10 3.20 8.00 1.90
CA LEU A 10 4.04 6.95 1.34
C LEU A 10 5.52 7.13 1.73
N ARG A 11 5.92 8.33 2.18
CA ARG A 11 7.31 8.64 2.52
C ARG A 11 7.86 7.74 3.63
N GLY A 12 7.07 7.46 4.66
CA GLY A 12 7.46 6.55 5.75
C GLY A 12 7.66 5.11 5.27
N LEU A 13 6.72 4.60 4.46
CA LEU A 13 6.83 3.29 3.83
C LEU A 13 8.03 3.18 2.91
N ARG A 14 8.35 4.25 2.17
CA ARG A 14 9.50 4.28 1.26
C ARG A 14 10.83 4.21 2.01
N ILE A 15 10.92 4.85 3.18
CA ILE A 15 12.08 4.74 4.07
C ILE A 15 12.17 3.32 4.63
N PHE A 16 11.06 2.78 5.12
CA PHE A 16 11.01 1.40 5.64
C PHE A 16 11.48 0.37 4.60
N GLN A 17 11.05 0.54 3.35
CA GLN A 17 11.45 -0.35 2.26
C GLN A 17 12.90 -0.14 1.82
N LYS A 18 13.47 1.04 2.06
CA LYS A 18 14.90 1.29 1.83
C LYS A 18 15.76 0.57 2.86
N ASP A 19 15.33 0.55 4.12
CA ASP A 19 16.01 -0.19 5.19
C ASP A 19 15.79 -1.71 5.07
N TYR A 20 14.62 -2.12 4.57
CA TYR A 20 14.24 -3.52 4.38
C TYR A 20 13.79 -3.79 2.94
N PRO A 21 14.73 -3.91 1.98
CA PRO A 21 14.39 -4.16 0.57
C PRO A 21 13.71 -5.51 0.34
N SER A 22 13.91 -6.49 1.24
CA SER A 22 13.21 -7.78 1.19
C SER A 22 11.76 -7.73 1.69
N ALA A 23 11.32 -6.62 2.29
CA ALA A 23 9.96 -6.48 2.80
C ALA A 23 9.00 -6.00 1.70
N LYS A 24 7.85 -6.66 1.59
CA LYS A 24 6.75 -6.22 0.72
C LYS A 24 5.92 -5.15 1.43
N SER A 25 5.96 -3.93 0.92
CA SER A 25 5.21 -2.81 1.46
C SER A 25 3.82 -2.72 0.82
N PHE A 26 2.78 -2.91 1.65
CA PHE A 26 1.38 -2.76 1.24
C PHE A 26 0.74 -1.57 1.95
N PHE A 27 0.09 -0.69 1.18
CA PHE A 27 -0.68 0.44 1.71
C PHE A 27 -2.17 0.20 1.48
N LEU A 28 -2.93 0.09 2.55
CA LEU A 28 -4.37 -0.16 2.49
C LEU A 28 -5.13 1.16 2.53
N TYR A 29 -6.07 1.36 1.61
CA TYR A 29 -6.87 2.58 1.61
C TYR A 29 -8.33 2.34 1.18
N GLY A 30 -9.25 3.19 1.61
CA GLY A 30 -10.70 3.03 1.36
C GLY A 30 -11.19 3.41 -0.04
N GLY A 31 -10.34 3.41 -1.06
CA GLY A 31 -10.76 3.64 -2.45
C GLY A 31 -11.13 2.36 -3.17
N LYS A 32 -11.29 2.47 -4.50
CA LYS A 32 -11.63 1.34 -5.39
C LYS A 32 -10.55 1.02 -6.42
N ARG A 33 -9.44 1.77 -6.44
CA ARG A 33 -8.38 1.63 -7.44
C ARG A 33 -7.12 1.05 -6.84
N ARG A 34 -6.46 0.15 -7.55
CA ARG A 34 -5.12 -0.27 -7.14
C ARG A 34 -4.11 0.71 -7.72
N TYR A 35 -3.12 1.08 -6.91
CA TYR A 35 -1.99 1.89 -7.35
C TYR A 35 -0.68 1.16 -7.01
N TYR A 36 0.33 1.40 -7.83
CA TYR A 36 1.67 0.87 -7.61
C TYR A 36 2.64 2.03 -7.68
N GLU A 37 3.35 2.26 -6.58
CA GLU A 37 4.29 3.36 -6.43
C GLU A 37 5.69 2.75 -6.19
N GLY A 38 6.37 2.39 -7.28
CA GLY A 38 7.63 1.66 -7.23
C GLY A 38 7.45 0.28 -6.60
N ASN A 39 8.07 0.05 -5.43
CA ASN A 39 7.97 -1.20 -4.66
C ASN A 39 6.85 -1.19 -3.62
N ILE A 40 6.06 -0.11 -3.54
CA ILE A 40 4.93 0.01 -2.63
C ILE A 40 3.64 -0.30 -3.40
N THR A 41 2.90 -1.30 -2.93
CA THR A 41 1.62 -1.67 -3.52
C THR A 41 0.49 -1.04 -2.71
N ILE A 42 -0.30 -0.18 -3.34
CA ILE A 42 -1.45 0.46 -2.70
C ILE A 42 -2.73 -0.26 -3.12
N LEU A 43 -3.37 -0.90 -2.15
CA LEU A 43 -4.53 -1.75 -2.35
C LEU A 43 -5.78 -1.13 -1.73
N PRO A 44 -6.92 -1.19 -2.43
CA PRO A 44 -8.19 -0.87 -1.83
C PRO A 44 -8.51 -1.87 -0.71
N ILE A 45 -9.05 -1.38 0.41
CA ILE A 45 -9.26 -2.21 1.61
C ILE A 45 -10.20 -3.38 1.35
N GLU A 46 -11.18 -3.21 0.46
CA GLU A 46 -12.07 -4.28 0.00
C GLU A 46 -11.28 -5.43 -0.66
N GLU A 47 -10.33 -5.10 -1.55
CA GLU A 47 -9.50 -6.10 -2.22
C GLU A 47 -8.48 -6.72 -1.24
N ALA A 48 -7.96 -5.93 -0.31
CA ALA A 48 -7.05 -6.42 0.71
C ALA A 48 -7.72 -7.35 1.71
N LEU A 49 -8.98 -7.10 2.10
CA LEU A 49 -9.79 -8.00 2.92
C LEU A 49 -10.07 -9.31 2.17
N LEU A 50 -10.43 -9.23 0.89
CA LEU A 50 -10.65 -10.41 0.04
C LEU A 50 -9.39 -11.25 -0.14
N LYS A 51 -8.22 -10.61 -0.30
CA LYS A 51 -6.93 -11.28 -0.49
C LYS A 51 -6.12 -11.44 0.79
N PHE A 52 -6.69 -11.12 1.95
CA PHE A 52 -5.97 -11.14 3.22
C PHE A 52 -5.37 -12.51 3.52
N SER A 53 -6.12 -13.56 3.21
CA SER A 53 -5.68 -14.95 3.36
C SER A 53 -4.55 -15.37 2.41
N ASP A 54 -4.28 -14.60 1.37
CA ASP A 54 -3.22 -14.84 0.37
C ASP A 54 -1.94 -14.03 0.70
N ILE A 55 -2.09 -12.98 1.51
CA ILE A 55 -1.02 -12.03 1.88
C ILE A 55 -0.33 -12.41 3.20
N LEU A 56 -0.98 -13.22 4.05
CA LEU A 56 -0.53 -13.63 5.39
C LEU A 56 0.09 -15.03 5.44
#